data_AF-A0A1Q3H8K9-F1
#
_entry.id   AF-A0A1Q3H8K9-F1
#
_cell.length_a   1.000
_cell.length_b   1.000
_cell.length_c   1.000
_cell.angle_alpha   90.00
_cell.angle_beta   90.00
_cell.angle_gamma   90.00
#
_symmetry.space_group_name_H-M   'P 1'
#
loop_
_entity.id
_entity.type
_entity.pdbx_description
1 polymer ?
#
loop_
_entity_poly.entity_id
_entity_poly.type
_entity_poly.pdbx_seq_one_letter_code
_entity_poly.pdbx_strand_id
1 'polypeptide(L)'
;MIQGSGRCHYHPERTGLGICVECRHVVCRECTTQFEGINRCASCLEKRLKALEGPSERREWTVGNVLLALVGAAVVYGGVLLLSRMATGL
;
A
#
# COMPACT_ATOMS: atom_id res chain seq x y z
N MET A 1 -13.95 26.87 17.89
CA MET A 1 -14.08 26.40 19.29
C MET A 1 -13.78 24.91 19.32
N ILE A 2 -12.59 24.53 19.79
CA ILE A 2 -12.25 23.12 20.01
C ILE A 2 -12.76 22.71 21.38
N GLN A 3 -14.00 22.21 21.43
CA GLN A 3 -14.59 21.61 22.63
C GLN A 3 -14.07 20.18 22.79
N GLY A 4 -12.89 20.05 23.40
CA GLY A 4 -12.47 18.81 24.04
C GLY A 4 -12.27 19.09 25.51
N SER A 5 -12.55 18.13 26.38
CA SER A 5 -12.44 18.22 27.85
C SER A 5 -11.05 18.64 28.38
N GLY A 6 -10.10 18.98 27.52
CA GLY A 6 -8.68 19.18 27.84
C GLY A 6 -8.00 17.88 28.28
N ARG A 7 -8.70 16.74 28.24
CA ARG A 7 -8.23 15.44 28.73
C ARG A 7 -8.11 14.45 27.58
N CYS A 8 -7.23 13.48 27.74
CA CYS A 8 -7.07 12.44 26.74
C CYS A 8 -8.32 11.56 26.69
N HIS A 9 -8.77 11.23 25.48
CA HIS A 9 -9.89 10.32 25.24
C HIS A 9 -9.64 8.92 25.80
N TYR A 10 -8.41 8.41 25.72
CA TYR A 10 -8.03 7.07 26.20
C TYR A 10 -7.62 7.04 27.67
N HIS A 11 -7.17 8.19 28.18
CA HIS A 11 -6.67 8.36 29.54
C HIS A 11 -7.32 9.62 30.14
N PRO A 12 -8.57 9.52 30.63
CA PRO A 12 -9.28 10.66 31.17
C PRO A 12 -8.48 11.36 32.27
N GLU A 13 -7.67 10.64 33.04
CA GLU A 13 -6.80 11.17 34.08
C GLU A 13 -5.70 12.11 33.55
N ARG A 14 -5.33 12.03 32.27
CA ARG A 14 -4.21 12.78 31.67
C ARG A 14 -4.65 13.99 30.87
N THR A 15 -3.79 15.01 30.85
CA THR A 15 -3.96 16.20 30.01
C THR A 15 -3.77 15.85 28.53
N GLY A 16 -4.71 16.33 27.72
CA GLY A 16 -4.62 16.29 26.27
C GLY A 16 -3.63 17.31 25.73
N LEU A 17 -2.72 16.88 24.85
CA LEU A 17 -1.69 17.73 24.25
C LEU A 17 -1.92 17.99 22.75
N GLY A 18 -2.67 17.12 22.08
CA GLY A 18 -2.94 17.24 20.66
C GLY A 18 -4.30 16.68 20.28
N ILE A 19 -4.71 16.97 19.05
CA ILE A 19 -5.94 16.46 18.46
C ILE A 19 -5.56 15.55 17.30
N CYS A 20 -6.06 14.32 17.27
CA CYS A 20 -5.88 13.44 16.12
C CYS A 20 -6.60 14.03 14.90
N VAL A 21 -5.91 14.21 13.78
CA VAL A 21 -6.52 14.81 12.57
C VAL A 21 -7.67 13.97 11.97
N GLU A 22 -7.67 12.66 12.21
CA GLU A 22 -8.64 11.73 11.60
C GLU A 22 -9.92 11.59 12.45
N CYS A 23 -9.79 11.19 13.72
CA CYS A 23 -10.94 11.00 14.62
C CYS A 23 -11.27 12.21 15.51
N ARG A 24 -10.45 13.27 15.48
CA ARG A 24 -10.60 14.49 16.30
C ARG A 24 -10.61 14.28 17.81
N HIS A 25 -10.21 13.11 18.29
CA HIS A 25 -10.01 12.87 19.71
C HIS A 25 -8.82 13.69 20.23
N VAL A 26 -9.01 14.28 21.41
CA VAL A 26 -7.92 14.86 22.19
C VAL A 26 -7.08 13.70 22.78
N VAL A 27 -5.77 13.76 22.61
CA VAL A 27 -4.83 12.69 23.00
C VAL A 27 -3.66 13.23 23.80
N CYS A 28 -3.20 12.46 24.79
CA CYS A 28 -2.01 12.77 25.59
C CYS A 28 -0.72 12.47 24.79
N ARG A 29 0.44 12.76 25.40
CA ARG A 29 1.76 12.51 24.81
C ARG A 29 1.97 11.05 24.40
N GLU A 30 1.47 10.13 25.20
CA GLU A 30 1.68 8.69 24.98
C GLU A 30 0.73 8.13 23.92
N CYS A 31 -0.45 8.73 23.76
CA CYS A 31 -1.43 8.30 22.76
C CYS A 31 -1.27 9.00 21.40
N THR A 32 -0.47 10.06 21.33
CA THR A 32 -0.21 10.80 20.08
C THR A 32 1.08 10.35 19.44
N THR A 33 1.02 10.08 18.15
CA THR A 33 2.20 9.87 17.30
C THR A 33 2.18 10.95 16.22
N GLN A 34 3.28 11.68 16.08
CA GLN A 34 3.46 12.54 14.91
C GLN A 34 3.85 11.68 13.72
N PHE A 35 3.05 11.77 12.66
CA PHE A 35 3.36 11.20 11.36
C PHE A 35 3.23 12.33 10.34
N GLU A 36 4.28 12.59 9.56
CA GLU A 36 4.33 13.73 8.62
C GLU A 36 4.06 15.09 9.32
N GLY A 37 4.52 15.27 10.56
CA GLY A 37 4.30 16.48 11.34
C GLY A 37 2.87 16.67 11.87
N ILE A 38 1.99 15.68 11.67
CA ILE A 38 0.58 15.75 12.08
C ILE A 38 0.29 14.71 13.17
N ASN A 39 -0.37 15.16 14.25
CA ASN A 39 -0.78 14.30 15.36
C ASN A 39 -1.85 13.29 14.92
N ARG A 40 -1.59 12.00 15.19
CA ARG A 40 -2.54 10.90 15.01
C ARG A 40 -2.56 10.03 16.25
N CYS A 41 -3.72 9.47 16.58
CA CYS A 41 -3.81 8.45 17.63
C CYS A 41 -3.32 7.09 17.09
N ALA A 42 -2.89 6.22 17.99
CA ALA A 42 -2.37 4.89 17.63
C ALA A 42 -3.32 4.09 16.72
N SER A 43 -4.62 4.09 17.02
CA SER A 43 -5.62 3.34 16.25
C SER A 43 -5.82 3.86 14.82
N CYS A 44 -5.82 5.18 14.63
CA CYS A 44 -5.87 5.81 13.30
C CYS A 44 -4.57 5.56 12.52
N LEU A 45 -3.43 5.68 13.17
CA LEU A 45 -2.14 5.43 12.53
C LEU A 45 -2.02 3.96 12.07
N GLU A 46 -2.44 3.00 12.90
CA GLU A 46 -2.45 1.58 12.53
C GLU A 46 -3.30 1.30 11.29
N LYS A 47 -4.51 1.87 11.21
CA LYS A 47 -5.36 1.75 10.02
C LYS A 47 -4.68 2.30 8.76
N ARG A 48 -3.97 3.42 8.91
CA ARG A 48 -3.23 4.04 7.80
C ARG A 48 -2.05 3.19 7.36
N LEU A 49 -1.30 2.61 8.31
CA LEU A 49 -0.20 1.70 8.01
C LEU A 49 -0.70 0.45 7.27
N LYS A 50 -1.80 -0.16 7.73
CA LYS A 50 -2.43 -1.30 7.03
C LYS A 50 -2.88 -0.98 5.61
N ALA A 51 -3.34 0.26 5.37
CA ALA A 51 -3.69 0.69 4.01
C ALA A 51 -2.46 0.83 3.10
N LEU A 52 -1.27 1.10 3.67
CA LEU A 52 0.00 1.17 2.95
C LEU A 52 0.63 -0.21 2.73
N GLU A 53 0.31 -1.20 3.57
CA GLU A 53 0.63 -2.63 3.39
C GLU A 53 -0.16 -3.28 2.22
N GLY A 54 -0.42 -2.51 1.15
CA GLY A 54 -0.99 -3.02 -0.10
C GLY A 54 -0.28 -4.30 -0.56
N PRO A 55 -0.94 -5.12 -1.40
CA PRO A 55 -0.58 -6.52 -1.62
C PRO A 55 0.93 -6.71 -1.76
N SER A 56 1.52 -7.40 -0.78
CA SER A 56 2.96 -7.49 -0.53
C SER A 56 3.72 -8.37 -1.52
N GLU A 57 3.15 -8.64 -2.70
CA GLU A 57 3.77 -9.52 -3.68
C GLU A 57 3.60 -8.88 -5.07
N ARG A 58 4.73 -8.53 -5.70
CA ARG A 58 4.75 -8.29 -7.15
C ARG A 58 4.30 -9.59 -7.80
N ARG A 59 3.01 -9.72 -8.09
CA ARG A 59 2.47 -10.90 -8.75
C ARG A 59 2.77 -10.82 -10.25
N GLU A 60 4.02 -11.10 -10.58
CA GLU A 60 4.57 -11.04 -11.94
C GLU A 60 3.83 -11.98 -12.91
N TRP A 61 3.24 -13.06 -12.40
CA TRP A 61 2.41 -13.98 -13.18
C TRP A 61 0.93 -13.59 -13.16
N THR A 62 0.64 -12.43 -13.72
CA THR A 62 -0.73 -12.06 -14.07
C THR A 62 -1.13 -12.75 -15.39
N VAL A 63 -2.41 -13.00 -15.61
CA VAL A 63 -2.94 -13.57 -16.88
C VAL A 63 -2.37 -12.85 -18.10
N GLY A 64 -2.27 -11.51 -18.03
CA GLY A 64 -1.66 -10.69 -19.10
C GLY A 64 -0.19 -11.03 -19.36
N ASN A 65 0.63 -11.20 -18.32
CA ASN A 65 2.05 -11.54 -18.47
C ASN A 65 2.23 -12.99 -18.98
N VAL A 66 1.36 -13.90 -18.58
CA VAL A 66 1.33 -15.28 -19.12
C VAL A 66 1.00 -15.25 -20.61
N LEU A 67 -0.04 -14.52 -21.02
CA LEU A 67 -0.41 -14.38 -22.43
C LEU A 67 0.71 -13.73 -23.25
N LEU A 68 1.34 -12.68 -22.72
CA LEU A 68 2.47 -12.02 -23.37
C LEU A 68 3.65 -12.99 -23.57
N ALA A 69 3.98 -13.79 -22.57
CA ALA A 69 5.04 -14.80 -22.66
C ALA A 69 4.72 -15.87 -23.72
N LEU A 70 3.48 -16.36 -23.77
CA LEU A 70 3.04 -17.35 -24.75
C LEU A 70 3.09 -16.80 -26.18
N VAL A 71 2.62 -15.57 -26.40
CA VAL A 71 2.68 -14.91 -27.71
C VAL A 71 4.14 -14.70 -28.14
N GLY A 72 5.00 -14.21 -27.24
CA GLY A 72 6.42 -14.05 -27.51
C GLY A 72 7.10 -15.36 -27.90
N ALA A 73 6.84 -16.44 -27.17
CA ALA A 73 7.36 -17.77 -27.49
C ALA A 73 6.88 -18.27 -28.86
N ALA A 74 5.59 -18.08 -29.19
CA ALA A 74 5.04 -18.47 -30.48
C ALA A 74 5.66 -17.70 -31.65
N VAL A 75 5.89 -16.39 -31.50
CA VAL A 75 6.54 -15.54 -32.50
C VAL A 75 7.98 -16.00 -32.75
N VAL A 76 8.75 -16.22 -31.68
CA VAL A 76 10.14 -16.67 -31.78
C VAL A 76 10.22 -18.05 -32.44
N TYR A 77 9.43 -19.00 -31.95
CA TYR A 77 9.41 -20.36 -32.50
C TYR A 77 8.96 -20.37 -33.97
N GLY A 78 7.88 -19.67 -34.29
CA GLY A 78 7.37 -19.55 -35.66
C GLY A 78 8.41 -18.94 -36.60
N GLY A 79 9.08 -17.85 -36.18
CA GLY A 79 10.14 -17.20 -36.96
C GLY A 79 11.33 -18.12 -37.22
N VAL A 80 11.83 -18.82 -36.19
CA VAL A 80 12.92 -19.79 -36.34
C VAL A 80 12.52 -20.92 -37.29
N LEU A 81 11.31 -21.45 -37.17
CA LEU A 81 10.83 -22.53 -38.02
C LEU A 81 10.71 -22.08 -39.49
N LEU A 82 10.23 -20.86 -39.74
CA LEU A 82 10.11 -20.30 -41.08
C LEU A 82 11.48 -20.09 -41.72
N LEU A 83 12.42 -19.51 -40.98
CA LEU A 83 13.82 -19.36 -41.43
C LEU A 83 14.47 -20.71 -41.71
N SER A 84 14.23 -21.72 -40.85
CA SER A 84 14.77 -23.06 -41.06
C SER A 84 14.25 -23.70 -42.34
N ARG A 85 12.95 -23.54 -42.65
CA ARG A 85 12.33 -24.05 -43.88
C ARG A 85 12.94 -23.40 -45.12
N MET A 86 13.07 -22.08 -45.10
CA MET A 86 13.71 -21.31 -46.17
C MET A 86 15.16 -21.75 -46.40
N ALA A 87 15.92 -21.99 -45.33
CA ALA A 87 17.31 -22.43 -45.41
C ALA A 87 17.45 -23.87 -45.96
N THR A 88 16.49 -24.75 -45.66
CA THR A 88 16.48 -26.14 -46.15
C THR A 88 15.84 -26.31 -47.53
N GLY A 89 15.29 -25.25 -48.14
CA GLY A 89 14.76 -25.27 -49.50
C GLY A 89 13.47 -26.08 -49.70
N LEU A 90 12.67 -26.23 -48.63
CA LEU A 90 11.36 -26.92 -48.65
C LEU A 90 10.20 -25.93 -48.83
#